data_AF-A0A1Q4E584-F1
#
_entry.id   AF-A0A1Q4E584-F1
#
_cell.length_a   1.000
_cell.length_b   1.000
_cell.length_c   1.000
_cell.angle_alpha   90.00
_cell.angle_beta   90.00
_cell.angle_gamma   90.00
#
_symmetry.space_group_name_H-M   'P 1'
#
loop_
_entity.id
_entity.type
_entity.pdbx_description
1 polymer ?
#
loop_
_entity_poly.entity_id
_entity_poly.type
_entity_poly.pdbx_seq_one_letter_code
_entity_poly.pdbx_strand_id
1 'polypeptide(L)'
;MAKKKTTFHVFYSWQSDSPKKTNFNAIGKALADACKRLEAANPKLKLVADEATRDTSGSPKITDKIIEKIEAAAIFIADITTVTPPGADRPCPNPNVGFELGYAVATLGWDRVVLLFNTAIGNFPADLPFDFAQNRAMKYGYAPSDPPSKREDLSKRLEFAVKAIIDKNPKRPAELKGLSREKIEHDHDVENMRWLMDTLHIPTLQQHLEEMPYLLTDKAIWFFENFRGVAGNSLFSVYDPVLREAVDKLYRGWLRALSHDEQYHSTPSGKSHVFSSPGDMPLTASRQKAWDEIDAGRHEMAEGITTILERLRADYIEINILRTNDRAWNVYCDFQRDVEARFPELPKRRKKKTKK
;
A
#
# COMPACT_ATOMS: atom_id res chain seq x y z
N MET A 1 -27.59 2.93 26.68
CA MET A 1 -26.49 2.48 25.80
C MET A 1 -26.96 2.59 24.35
N ALA A 2 -26.35 3.44 23.52
CA ALA A 2 -26.70 3.55 22.11
C ALA A 2 -26.34 2.23 21.40
N LYS A 3 -27.32 1.56 20.78
CA LYS A 3 -27.07 0.32 20.01
C LYS A 3 -26.11 0.65 18.85
N LYS A 4 -24.98 -0.07 18.75
CA LYS A 4 -23.97 0.09 17.68
C LYS A 4 -24.66 -0.06 16.32
N LYS A 5 -24.58 0.97 15.48
CA LYS A 5 -25.11 0.93 14.11
C LYS A 5 -24.15 0.15 13.21
N THR A 6 -24.70 -0.66 12.31
CA THR A 6 -23.94 -1.29 11.22
C THR A 6 -23.82 -0.28 10.09
N THR A 7 -22.59 0.11 9.77
CA THR A 7 -22.30 1.09 8.71
C THR A 7 -21.88 0.36 7.44
N PHE A 8 -22.52 0.69 6.31
CA PHE A 8 -22.10 0.27 4.98
C PHE A 8 -21.80 1.48 4.11
N HIS A 9 -20.68 1.42 3.39
CA HIS A 9 -20.29 2.44 2.43
C HIS A 9 -20.84 2.08 1.04
N VAL A 10 -21.44 3.04 0.35
CA VAL A 10 -21.90 2.91 -1.03
C VAL A 10 -21.10 3.87 -1.89
N PHE A 11 -20.21 3.32 -2.72
CA PHE A 11 -19.35 4.13 -3.59
C PHE A 11 -20.07 4.39 -4.92
N TYR A 12 -20.18 5.67 -5.30
CA TYR A 12 -20.75 6.09 -6.57
C TYR A 12 -19.68 6.61 -7.53
N SER A 13 -19.43 5.85 -8.59
CA SER A 13 -18.57 6.19 -9.72
C SER A 13 -19.39 6.92 -10.80
N TRP A 14 -19.08 8.19 -11.01
CA TRP A 14 -19.84 9.09 -11.87
C TRP A 14 -19.04 9.57 -13.07
N GLN A 15 -19.75 9.98 -14.12
CA GLN A 15 -19.15 10.43 -15.36
C GLN A 15 -18.99 11.95 -15.39
N SER A 16 -17.75 12.44 -15.46
CA SER A 16 -17.46 13.86 -15.59
C SER A 16 -17.95 14.48 -16.89
N ASP A 17 -17.99 13.66 -17.94
CA ASP A 17 -18.33 14.09 -19.30
C ASP A 17 -19.83 13.95 -19.61
N SER A 18 -20.64 13.52 -18.63
CA SER A 18 -22.09 13.42 -18.76
C SER A 18 -22.81 14.67 -18.25
N PRO A 19 -24.02 15.00 -18.77
CA PRO A 19 -24.77 16.16 -18.30
C PRO A 19 -25.11 16.05 -16.81
N LYS A 20 -24.57 16.98 -16.01
CA LYS A 20 -24.70 16.93 -14.55
C LYS A 20 -26.15 16.82 -14.06
N LYS A 21 -27.09 17.52 -14.71
CA LYS A 21 -28.51 17.54 -14.30
C LYS A 21 -29.16 16.16 -14.38
N THR A 22 -28.83 15.37 -15.40
CA THR A 22 -29.53 14.13 -15.74
C THR A 22 -28.82 12.86 -15.26
N ASN A 23 -27.52 12.99 -14.98
CA ASN A 23 -26.66 11.89 -14.55
C ASN A 23 -26.15 12.18 -13.14
N PHE A 24 -24.97 12.79 -13.00
CA PHE A 24 -24.32 13.06 -11.71
C PHE A 24 -25.29 13.50 -10.60
N ASN A 25 -26.01 14.60 -10.79
CA ASN A 25 -26.95 15.13 -9.79
C ASN A 25 -28.21 14.28 -9.65
N ALA A 26 -28.71 13.68 -10.73
CA ALA A 26 -29.92 12.87 -10.68
C ALA A 26 -29.67 11.55 -9.93
N ILE A 27 -28.61 10.83 -10.28
CA ILE A 27 -28.20 9.60 -9.61
C ILE A 27 -27.81 9.89 -8.17
N GLY A 28 -26.96 10.90 -7.93
CA GLY A 28 -26.53 11.25 -6.56
C GLY A 28 -27.70 11.58 -5.64
N LYS A 29 -28.67 12.37 -6.11
CA LYS A 29 -29.89 12.67 -5.32
C LYS A 29 -30.78 11.45 -5.15
N ALA A 30 -30.97 10.65 -6.20
CA ALA A 30 -31.78 9.44 -6.13
C ALA A 30 -31.20 8.42 -5.13
N LEU A 31 -29.87 8.28 -5.11
CA LEU A 31 -29.14 7.44 -4.16
C LEU A 31 -29.25 7.98 -2.73
N ALA A 32 -29.09 9.29 -2.53
CA ALA A 32 -29.26 9.90 -1.21
C ALA A 32 -30.68 9.70 -0.66
N ASP A 33 -31.70 9.86 -1.51
CA ASP A 33 -33.10 9.63 -1.16
C ASP A 33 -33.36 8.15 -0.82
N ALA A 34 -32.76 7.21 -1.58
CA ALA A 34 -32.81 5.78 -1.32
C ALA A 34 -32.16 5.41 0.03
N CYS A 35 -30.94 5.89 0.30
CA CYS A 35 -30.24 5.64 1.56
C CYS A 35 -31.05 6.14 2.75
N LYS A 36 -31.64 7.35 2.67
CA LYS A 36 -32.51 7.89 3.73
C LYS A 36 -33.71 7.01 4.03
N ARG A 37 -34.40 6.50 2.99
CA ARG A 37 -35.55 5.60 3.19
C ARG A 37 -35.15 4.27 3.82
N LEU A 38 -34.00 3.70 3.44
CA LEU A 38 -33.46 2.48 4.03
C LEU A 38 -33.05 2.67 5.50
N GLU A 39 -32.41 3.78 5.84
CA GLU A 39 -32.06 4.12 7.23
C GLU A 39 -33.30 4.37 8.09
N ALA A 40 -34.34 5.01 7.54
CA ALA A 40 -35.61 5.22 8.22
C ALA A 40 -36.34 3.88 8.49
N ALA A 41 -36.29 2.94 7.54
CA ALA A 41 -36.88 1.62 7.68
C ALA A 41 -36.09 0.71 8.64
N ASN A 42 -34.78 0.93 8.80
CA ASN A 42 -33.92 0.16 9.70
C ASN A 42 -33.00 1.10 10.51
N PRO A 43 -33.40 1.51 11.74
CA PRO A 43 -32.61 2.43 12.56
C PRO A 43 -31.22 1.94 12.97
N LYS A 44 -30.92 0.63 12.81
CA LYS A 44 -29.60 0.04 13.08
C LYS A 44 -28.65 0.16 11.87
N LEU A 45 -29.18 0.47 10.69
CA LEU A 45 -28.43 0.65 9.46
C LEU A 45 -27.93 2.09 9.35
N LYS A 46 -26.68 2.26 8.92
CA LYS A 46 -26.14 3.53 8.45
C LYS A 46 -25.54 3.33 7.05
N LEU A 47 -25.96 4.14 6.10
CA LEU A 47 -25.49 4.13 4.72
C LEU A 47 -24.73 5.42 4.44
N VAL A 48 -23.45 5.27 4.12
CA VAL A 48 -22.58 6.40 3.77
C VAL A 48 -22.35 6.36 2.27
N ALA A 49 -23.06 7.22 1.54
CA ALA A 49 -22.78 7.44 0.12
C ALA A 49 -21.46 8.23 -0.02
N ASP A 50 -20.54 7.69 -0.78
CA ASP A 50 -19.23 8.29 -1.06
C ASP A 50 -19.06 8.48 -2.58
N GLU A 51 -18.30 9.51 -2.97
CA GLU A 51 -18.02 9.87 -4.36
C GLU A 51 -16.58 10.39 -4.50
N ALA A 52 -16.04 10.32 -5.73
CA ALA A 52 -14.64 10.63 -6.00
C ALA A 52 -14.22 12.01 -5.48
N THR A 53 -13.14 12.00 -4.67
CA THR A 53 -12.44 13.09 -3.96
C THR A 53 -13.14 13.83 -2.80
N ARG A 54 -14.35 13.45 -2.40
CA ARG A 54 -14.96 14.03 -1.20
C ARG A 54 -14.16 13.65 0.05
N ASP A 55 -13.83 14.62 0.91
CA ASP A 55 -13.21 14.42 2.23
C ASP A 55 -11.75 13.90 2.28
N THR A 56 -10.91 14.18 1.27
CA THR A 56 -9.44 13.90 1.36
C THR A 56 -8.64 15.16 1.70
N SER A 57 -7.91 15.16 2.82
CA SER A 57 -6.97 16.23 3.20
C SER A 57 -5.54 15.94 2.70
N GLY A 58 -4.80 16.99 2.34
CA GLY A 58 -3.41 16.90 1.86
C GLY A 58 -3.29 16.75 0.33
N SER A 59 -2.13 16.28 -0.15
CA SER A 59 -1.85 16.04 -1.58
C SER A 59 -1.63 14.55 -1.91
N PRO A 60 -2.57 13.65 -1.56
CA PRO A 60 -2.42 12.23 -1.91
C PRO A 60 -2.60 12.01 -3.42
N LYS A 61 -2.02 10.93 -3.94
CA LYS A 61 -2.32 10.47 -5.30
C LYS A 61 -3.79 10.10 -5.37
N ILE A 62 -4.56 10.84 -6.17
CA ILE A 62 -6.04 10.76 -6.24
C ILE A 62 -6.51 9.32 -6.51
N THR A 63 -5.80 8.61 -7.38
CA THR A 63 -6.10 7.21 -7.74
C THR A 63 -6.05 6.28 -6.54
N ASP A 64 -5.06 6.42 -5.66
CA ASP A 64 -4.87 5.53 -4.51
C ASP A 64 -6.03 5.70 -3.51
N LYS A 65 -6.50 6.94 -3.31
CA LYS A 65 -7.65 7.22 -2.42
C LYS A 65 -8.97 6.70 -2.97
N ILE A 66 -9.16 6.74 -4.29
CA ILE A 66 -10.33 6.14 -4.93
C ILE A 66 -10.32 4.63 -4.73
N ILE A 67 -9.17 3.99 -4.95
CA ILE A 67 -8.97 2.55 -4.72
C ILE A 67 -9.33 2.17 -3.28
N GLU A 68 -8.74 2.84 -2.27
CA GLU A 68 -9.03 2.60 -0.84
C GLU A 68 -10.54 2.67 -0.54
N LYS A 69 -11.22 3.68 -1.08
CA LYS A 69 -12.68 3.86 -0.89
C LYS A 69 -13.49 2.75 -1.54
N ILE A 70 -13.09 2.27 -2.73
CA ILE A 70 -13.74 1.15 -3.41
C ILE A 70 -13.57 -0.14 -2.60
N GLU A 71 -12.39 -0.40 -2.02
CA GLU A 71 -12.15 -1.59 -1.18
C GLU A 71 -13.01 -1.60 0.08
N ALA A 72 -13.12 -0.44 0.72
CA ALA A 72 -13.95 -0.24 1.91
C ALA A 72 -15.45 -0.25 1.61
N ALA A 73 -15.85 -0.09 0.35
CA ALA A 73 -17.25 -0.08 -0.04
C ALA A 73 -17.89 -1.45 0.17
N ALA A 74 -19.18 -1.42 0.52
CA ALA A 74 -20.03 -2.61 0.54
C ALA A 74 -20.78 -2.77 -0.79
N ILE A 75 -21.00 -1.66 -1.49
CA ILE A 75 -21.75 -1.59 -2.74
C ILE A 75 -21.05 -0.58 -3.64
N PHE A 76 -20.92 -0.93 -4.92
CA PHE A 76 -20.39 -0.03 -5.94
C PHE A 76 -21.47 0.26 -6.98
N ILE A 77 -21.66 1.54 -7.30
CA ILE A 77 -22.65 2.01 -8.27
C ILE A 77 -21.89 2.76 -9.36
N ALA A 78 -22.09 2.39 -10.62
CA ALA A 78 -21.42 3.03 -11.76
C ALA A 78 -22.43 3.57 -12.78
N ASP A 79 -22.26 4.84 -13.16
CA ASP A 79 -22.90 5.40 -14.34
C ASP A 79 -22.13 5.00 -15.60
N ILE A 80 -22.69 4.07 -16.36
CA ILE A 80 -22.09 3.54 -17.60
C ILE A 80 -22.79 4.08 -18.85
N THR A 81 -23.49 5.20 -18.73
CA THR A 81 -24.07 5.91 -19.89
C THR A 81 -22.97 6.26 -20.90
N THR A 82 -23.24 6.21 -22.20
CA THR A 82 -22.21 6.62 -23.17
C THR A 82 -21.88 8.11 -23.06
N VAL A 83 -20.59 8.46 -23.11
CA VAL A 83 -20.10 9.85 -23.18
C VAL A 83 -19.52 10.21 -24.55
N THR A 84 -19.44 9.23 -25.45
CA THR A 84 -18.99 9.47 -26.83
C THR A 84 -20.03 10.26 -27.61
N PRO A 85 -19.63 11.01 -28.65
CA PRO A 85 -20.57 11.67 -29.54
C PRO A 85 -21.62 10.71 -30.12
N PRO A 86 -22.87 11.17 -30.36
CA PRO A 86 -23.89 10.38 -31.04
C PRO A 86 -23.40 9.87 -32.40
N GLY A 87 -23.62 8.57 -32.66
CA GLY A 87 -23.20 7.94 -33.92
C GLY A 87 -21.74 7.46 -33.97
N ALA A 88 -21.02 7.50 -32.85
CA ALA A 88 -19.69 6.89 -32.78
C ALA A 88 -19.74 5.38 -33.06
N ASP A 89 -18.74 4.85 -33.77
CA ASP A 89 -18.64 3.41 -34.11
C ASP A 89 -18.53 2.51 -32.87
N ARG A 90 -17.98 3.06 -31.77
CA ARG A 90 -17.77 2.37 -30.50
C ARG A 90 -18.15 3.27 -29.32
N PRO A 91 -19.45 3.38 -29.00
CA PRO A 91 -19.89 4.14 -27.85
C PRO A 91 -19.33 3.55 -26.55
N CYS A 92 -18.91 4.40 -25.62
CA CYS A 92 -18.32 3.95 -24.36
C CYS A 92 -18.51 4.97 -23.22
N PRO A 93 -18.50 4.50 -21.96
CA PRO A 93 -18.45 5.38 -20.79
C PRO A 93 -17.07 6.03 -20.64
N ASN A 94 -16.98 7.00 -19.73
CA ASN A 94 -15.69 7.60 -19.37
C ASN A 94 -14.67 6.51 -18.92
N PRO A 95 -13.42 6.52 -19.41
CA PRO A 95 -12.41 5.53 -19.06
C PRO A 95 -12.13 5.38 -17.56
N ASN A 96 -12.23 6.46 -16.77
CA ASN A 96 -12.05 6.42 -15.32
C ASN A 96 -13.14 5.57 -14.66
N VAL A 97 -14.39 5.71 -15.09
CA VAL A 97 -15.49 4.86 -14.60
C VAL A 97 -15.26 3.39 -15.00
N GLY A 98 -14.73 3.15 -16.21
CA GLY A 98 -14.33 1.81 -16.64
C GLY A 98 -13.25 1.20 -15.75
N PHE A 99 -12.21 1.96 -15.42
CA PHE A 99 -11.14 1.54 -14.52
C PHE A 99 -11.66 1.23 -13.10
N GLU A 100 -12.42 2.16 -12.51
CA GLU A 100 -13.01 2.01 -11.18
C GLU A 100 -13.94 0.80 -11.11
N LEU A 101 -14.76 0.57 -12.15
CA LEU A 101 -15.61 -0.61 -12.25
C LEU A 101 -14.78 -1.90 -12.30
N GLY A 102 -13.74 -1.95 -13.13
CA GLY A 102 -12.86 -3.12 -13.22
C GLY A 102 -12.25 -3.47 -11.87
N TYR A 103 -11.78 -2.46 -11.14
CA TYR A 103 -11.26 -2.62 -9.78
C TYR A 103 -12.34 -3.09 -8.80
N ALA A 104 -13.51 -2.47 -8.81
CA ALA A 104 -14.63 -2.83 -7.94
C ALA A 104 -15.10 -4.28 -8.18
N VAL A 105 -15.15 -4.74 -9.44
CA VAL A 105 -15.50 -6.11 -9.78
C VAL A 105 -14.45 -7.10 -9.25
N ALA A 106 -13.16 -6.80 -9.38
CA ALA A 106 -12.09 -7.64 -8.86
C ALA A 106 -12.13 -7.77 -7.33
N THR A 107 -12.49 -6.69 -6.62
CA THR A 107 -12.45 -6.60 -5.16
C THR A 107 -13.76 -6.98 -4.47
N LEU A 108 -14.89 -6.49 -4.97
CA LEU A 108 -16.22 -6.65 -4.36
C LEU A 108 -17.05 -7.77 -5.00
N GLY A 109 -16.80 -8.04 -6.30
CA GLY A 109 -17.54 -8.99 -7.12
C GLY A 109 -18.79 -8.39 -7.77
N TRP A 110 -19.19 -8.96 -8.92
CA TRP A 110 -20.36 -8.52 -9.69
C TRP A 110 -21.66 -8.45 -8.88
N ASP A 111 -21.85 -9.37 -7.94
CA ASP A 111 -23.05 -9.42 -7.09
C ASP A 111 -23.21 -8.20 -6.16
N ARG A 112 -22.18 -7.36 -6.00
CA ARG A 112 -22.19 -6.12 -5.23
C ARG A 112 -22.15 -4.84 -6.08
N VAL A 113 -22.24 -4.99 -7.40
CA VAL A 113 -22.15 -3.89 -8.36
C VAL A 113 -23.53 -3.56 -8.94
N VAL A 114 -23.86 -2.28 -9.01
CA VAL A 114 -25.06 -1.76 -9.70
C VAL A 114 -24.62 -0.87 -10.86
N LEU A 115 -24.86 -1.35 -12.08
CA LEU A 115 -24.63 -0.56 -13.29
C LEU A 115 -25.87 0.25 -13.64
N LEU A 116 -25.71 1.54 -13.92
CA LEU A 116 -26.77 2.47 -14.29
C LEU A 116 -26.57 2.98 -15.73
N PHE A 117 -27.64 3.05 -16.51
CA PHE A 117 -27.59 3.59 -17.87
C PHE A 117 -28.77 4.52 -18.13
N ASN A 118 -28.49 5.76 -18.53
CA ASN A 118 -29.52 6.75 -18.88
C ASN A 118 -29.96 6.60 -20.34
N THR A 119 -31.15 6.05 -20.56
CA THR A 119 -31.73 5.86 -21.91
C THR A 119 -32.21 7.16 -22.55
N ALA A 120 -32.15 8.29 -21.83
CA ALA A 120 -32.38 9.61 -22.44
C ALA A 120 -31.14 10.15 -23.17
N ILE A 121 -29.98 9.51 -23.04
CA ILE A 121 -28.69 9.94 -23.63
C ILE A 121 -28.19 8.92 -24.66
N GLY A 122 -28.24 7.62 -24.34
CA GLY A 122 -27.75 6.56 -25.22
C GLY A 122 -28.80 5.50 -25.55
N ASN A 123 -28.48 4.67 -26.54
CA ASN A 123 -29.29 3.56 -27.01
C ASN A 123 -28.95 2.29 -26.24
N PHE A 124 -29.81 1.88 -25.33
CA PHE A 124 -29.62 0.64 -24.57
C PHE A 124 -30.23 -0.57 -25.28
N PRO A 125 -29.53 -1.73 -25.37
CA PRO A 125 -28.15 -2.01 -24.93
C PRO A 125 -27.08 -1.77 -26.02
N ALA A 126 -27.46 -1.24 -27.19
CA ALA A 126 -26.57 -1.12 -28.36
C ALA A 126 -25.30 -0.31 -28.11
N ASP A 127 -25.37 0.69 -27.23
CA ASP A 127 -24.24 1.57 -26.87
C ASP A 127 -23.40 1.02 -25.71
N LEU A 128 -23.71 -0.18 -25.17
CA LEU A 128 -22.89 -0.81 -24.14
C LEU A 128 -21.68 -1.50 -24.77
N PRO A 129 -20.45 -1.23 -24.29
CA PRO A 129 -19.31 -2.02 -24.70
C PRO A 129 -19.46 -3.48 -24.28
N PHE A 130 -18.84 -4.40 -25.04
CA PHE A 130 -18.99 -5.85 -24.88
C PHE A 130 -18.78 -6.33 -23.43
N ASP A 131 -17.80 -5.77 -22.72
CA ASP A 131 -17.47 -6.13 -21.32
C ASP A 131 -18.62 -5.82 -20.33
N PHE A 132 -19.45 -4.82 -20.65
CA PHE A 132 -20.59 -4.40 -19.83
C PHE A 132 -21.87 -5.15 -20.22
N ALA A 133 -22.03 -5.47 -21.51
CA ALA A 133 -23.25 -6.03 -22.08
C ALA A 133 -23.62 -7.43 -21.52
N GLN A 134 -22.64 -8.16 -20.97
CA GLN A 134 -22.87 -9.46 -20.34
C GLN A 134 -23.42 -9.37 -18.91
N ASN A 135 -23.43 -8.17 -18.31
CA ASN A 135 -23.88 -7.92 -16.94
C ASN A 135 -25.19 -7.14 -16.92
N ARG A 136 -26.06 -7.43 -15.96
CA ARG A 136 -27.37 -6.76 -15.86
C ARG A 136 -27.18 -5.29 -15.47
N ALA A 137 -27.51 -4.39 -16.40
CA ALA A 137 -27.55 -2.96 -16.16
C ALA A 137 -28.98 -2.45 -15.90
N MET A 138 -29.11 -1.52 -14.96
CA MET A 138 -30.35 -0.83 -14.63
C MET A 138 -30.52 0.38 -15.53
N LYS A 139 -31.50 0.30 -16.42
CA LYS A 139 -31.93 1.43 -17.24
C LYS A 139 -32.78 2.42 -16.44
N TYR A 140 -32.55 3.70 -16.66
CA TYR A 140 -33.44 4.77 -16.23
C TYR A 140 -33.53 5.84 -17.33
N GLY A 141 -34.64 6.59 -17.36
CA GLY A 141 -34.83 7.66 -18.34
C GLY A 141 -35.04 8.99 -17.63
N TYR A 142 -34.06 9.89 -17.73
CA TYR A 142 -34.17 11.23 -17.19
C TYR A 142 -33.53 12.25 -18.13
N ALA A 143 -34.37 13.01 -18.82
CA ALA A 143 -34.01 14.02 -19.79
C ALA A 143 -33.92 15.42 -19.14
N PRO A 144 -33.24 16.40 -19.77
CA PRO A 144 -33.13 17.74 -19.22
C PRO A 144 -34.47 18.46 -18.99
N SER A 145 -35.51 18.13 -19.76
CA SER A 145 -36.87 18.67 -19.64
C SER A 145 -37.72 17.99 -18.56
N ASP A 146 -37.27 16.87 -17.99
CA ASP A 146 -38.07 16.10 -17.06
C ASP A 146 -38.20 16.79 -15.69
N PRO A 147 -39.38 16.67 -15.05
CA PRO A 147 -39.59 17.22 -13.71
C PRO A 147 -38.86 16.37 -12.65
N PRO A 148 -38.46 16.96 -11.51
CA PRO A 148 -37.80 16.25 -10.42
C PRO A 148 -38.55 15.01 -9.91
N SER A 149 -39.89 15.01 -9.99
CA SER A 149 -40.73 13.87 -9.61
C SER A 149 -40.43 12.60 -10.41
N LYS A 150 -39.96 12.71 -11.65
CA LYS A 150 -39.60 11.56 -12.48
C LYS A 150 -38.37 10.80 -11.95
N ARG A 151 -37.53 11.46 -11.14
CA ARG A 151 -36.38 10.83 -10.46
C ARG A 151 -36.82 9.77 -9.43
N GLU A 152 -38.07 9.84 -8.95
CA GLU A 152 -38.57 8.92 -7.92
C GLU A 152 -38.47 7.45 -8.34
N ASP A 153 -38.69 7.13 -9.62
CA ASP A 153 -38.53 5.76 -10.13
C ASP A 153 -37.07 5.28 -10.01
N LEU A 154 -36.09 6.12 -10.38
CA LEU A 154 -34.66 5.82 -10.20
C LEU A 154 -34.34 5.60 -8.72
N SER A 155 -34.87 6.46 -7.84
CA SER A 155 -34.64 6.35 -6.40
C SER A 155 -35.20 5.05 -5.82
N LYS A 156 -36.41 4.64 -6.21
CA LYS A 156 -37.01 3.37 -5.78
C LYS A 156 -36.24 2.15 -6.28
N ARG A 157 -35.73 2.20 -7.52
CA ARG A 157 -34.91 1.12 -8.07
C ARG A 157 -33.57 1.00 -7.36
N LEU A 158 -32.91 2.12 -7.06
CA LEU A 158 -31.68 2.16 -6.28
C LEU A 158 -31.90 1.64 -4.86
N GLU A 159 -32.99 2.04 -4.21
CA GLU A 159 -33.39 1.53 -2.90
C GLU A 159 -33.52 0.00 -2.92
N PHE A 160 -34.25 -0.56 -3.89
CA PHE A 160 -34.41 -2.00 -4.03
C PHE A 160 -33.07 -2.71 -4.26
N ALA A 161 -32.23 -2.19 -5.15
CA ALA A 161 -30.92 -2.78 -5.47
C ALA A 161 -29.97 -2.76 -4.25
N VAL A 162 -29.85 -1.61 -3.59
CA VAL A 162 -29.02 -1.44 -2.39
C VAL A 162 -29.50 -2.37 -1.28
N LYS A 163 -30.81 -2.41 -1.03
CA LYS A 163 -31.39 -3.31 -0.03
C LYS A 163 -31.08 -4.78 -0.33
N ALA A 164 -31.27 -5.20 -1.58
CA ALA A 164 -31.04 -6.58 -1.99
C ALA A 164 -29.58 -7.03 -1.75
N ILE A 165 -28.61 -6.16 -2.03
CA ILE A 165 -27.19 -6.46 -1.80
C ILE A 165 -26.88 -6.54 -0.30
N ILE A 166 -27.43 -5.62 0.50
CA ILE A 166 -27.26 -5.64 1.98
C ILE A 166 -27.86 -6.91 2.58
N ASP A 167 -29.09 -7.25 2.19
CA ASP A 167 -29.81 -8.41 2.73
C ASP A 167 -29.14 -9.73 2.33
N LYS A 168 -28.74 -9.87 1.05
CA LYS A 168 -28.08 -11.09 0.55
C LYS A 168 -26.66 -11.22 1.06
N ASN A 169 -25.98 -10.09 1.30
CA ASN A 169 -24.55 -9.99 1.59
C ASN A 169 -23.71 -11.03 0.80
N PRO A 170 -23.68 -10.93 -0.54
CA PRO A 170 -22.97 -11.89 -1.41
C PRO A 170 -21.52 -12.05 -0.96
N LYS A 171 -20.83 -13.16 -1.23
CA LYS A 171 -19.40 -13.27 -0.89
C LYS A 171 -18.53 -12.47 -1.87
N ARG A 172 -17.46 -11.83 -1.37
CA ARG A 172 -16.45 -11.11 -2.19
C ARG A 172 -15.64 -12.13 -2.97
N PRO A 173 -15.01 -11.78 -4.11
CA PRO A 173 -14.10 -12.66 -4.83
C PRO A 173 -13.02 -13.28 -3.95
N ALA A 174 -12.45 -12.55 -2.99
CA ALA A 174 -11.50 -13.10 -2.03
C ALA A 174 -12.13 -14.20 -1.15
N GLU A 175 -13.33 -13.97 -0.64
CA GLU A 175 -14.09 -14.93 0.17
C GLU A 175 -14.56 -16.15 -0.65
N LEU A 176 -14.90 -15.96 -1.93
CA LEU A 176 -15.30 -17.02 -2.86
C LEU A 176 -14.13 -17.91 -3.29
N LYS A 177 -12.93 -17.35 -3.37
CA LYS A 177 -11.69 -18.10 -3.64
C LYS A 177 -11.22 -18.93 -2.44
N GLY A 178 -11.93 -18.87 -1.30
CA GLY A 178 -11.57 -19.60 -0.09
C GLY A 178 -10.32 -19.06 0.61
N LEU A 179 -9.86 -17.85 0.26
CA LEU A 179 -8.78 -17.19 0.98
C LEU A 179 -9.35 -16.75 2.33
N SER A 180 -8.99 -17.49 3.38
CA SER A 180 -9.31 -17.08 4.74
C SER A 180 -8.61 -15.75 5.05
N ARG A 181 -9.10 -15.02 6.05
CA ARG A 181 -8.45 -13.76 6.46
C ARG A 181 -6.98 -14.00 6.79
N GLU A 182 -6.70 -15.11 7.45
CA GLU A 182 -5.36 -15.55 7.80
C GLU A 182 -4.48 -15.73 6.55
N LYS A 183 -5.02 -16.23 5.44
CA LYS A 183 -4.27 -16.36 4.17
C LYS A 183 -3.98 -15.00 3.54
N ILE A 184 -4.91 -14.05 3.62
CA ILE A 184 -4.71 -12.69 3.09
C ILE A 184 -3.65 -11.96 3.91
N GLU A 185 -3.75 -12.03 5.23
CA GLU A 185 -2.75 -11.46 6.16
C GLU A 185 -1.39 -12.12 5.95
N HIS A 186 -1.34 -13.45 5.77
CA HIS A 186 -0.13 -14.19 5.44
C HIS A 186 0.49 -13.74 4.10
N ASP A 187 -0.30 -13.63 3.03
CA ASP A 187 0.21 -13.21 1.72
C ASP A 187 0.73 -11.76 1.74
N HIS A 188 0.04 -10.88 2.46
CA HIS A 188 0.49 -9.51 2.70
C HIS A 188 1.84 -9.48 3.44
N ASP A 189 1.97 -10.30 4.48
CA ASP A 189 3.22 -10.44 5.25
C ASP A 189 4.34 -11.03 4.40
N VAL A 190 4.03 -12.02 3.53
CA VAL A 190 4.99 -12.58 2.57
C VAL A 190 5.53 -11.49 1.65
N GLU A 191 4.67 -10.63 1.10
CA GLU A 191 5.07 -9.54 0.20
C GLU A 191 5.89 -8.47 0.93
N ASN A 192 5.43 -8.02 2.10
CA ASN A 192 6.12 -6.98 2.88
C ASN A 192 7.48 -7.46 3.39
N MET A 193 7.55 -8.68 3.92
CA MET A 193 8.81 -9.24 4.40
C MET A 193 9.78 -9.53 3.25
N ARG A 194 9.32 -9.94 2.06
CA ARG A 194 10.21 -10.02 0.88
C ARG A 194 10.80 -8.67 0.53
N TRP A 195 9.97 -7.62 0.52
CA TRP A 195 10.44 -6.25 0.25
C TRP A 195 11.50 -5.80 1.26
N LEU A 196 11.28 -6.06 2.55
CA LEU A 196 12.26 -5.77 3.60
C LEU A 196 13.54 -6.60 3.42
N MET A 197 13.42 -7.92 3.22
CA MET A 197 14.57 -8.82 3.12
C MET A 197 15.39 -8.60 1.85
N ASP A 198 14.80 -8.05 0.78
CA ASP A 198 15.53 -7.61 -0.43
C ASP A 198 16.48 -6.42 -0.15
N THR A 199 16.39 -5.79 1.04
CA THR A 199 17.31 -4.74 1.50
C THR A 199 18.40 -5.24 2.45
N LEU A 200 18.36 -6.51 2.87
CA LEU A 200 19.26 -7.06 3.89
C LEU A 200 20.19 -8.12 3.31
N HIS A 201 21.49 -7.86 3.37
CA HIS A 201 22.51 -8.88 3.12
C HIS A 201 22.97 -9.51 4.45
N ILE A 202 22.51 -10.74 4.70
CA ILE A 202 22.69 -11.44 5.98
C ILE A 202 24.17 -11.61 6.36
N PRO A 203 25.08 -12.04 5.46
CA PRO A 203 26.50 -12.13 5.81
C PRO A 203 27.12 -10.79 6.21
N THR A 204 26.70 -9.68 5.59
CA THR A 204 27.18 -8.35 5.98
C THR A 204 26.68 -7.97 7.37
N LEU A 205 25.40 -8.23 7.66
CA LEU A 205 24.82 -7.94 8.97
C LEU A 205 25.47 -8.80 10.07
N GLN A 206 25.72 -10.07 9.81
CA GLN A 206 26.43 -10.95 10.74
C GLN A 206 27.85 -10.46 11.02
N GLN A 207 28.61 -10.14 9.97
CA GLN A 207 29.93 -9.54 10.12
C GLN A 207 29.86 -8.26 10.97
N HIS A 208 28.88 -7.40 10.72
CA HIS A 208 28.69 -6.17 11.48
C HIS A 208 28.38 -6.42 12.97
N LEU A 209 27.57 -7.43 13.28
CA LEU A 209 27.26 -7.84 14.65
C LEU A 209 28.45 -8.44 15.40
N GLU A 210 29.38 -9.07 14.69
CA GLU A 210 30.63 -9.59 15.26
C GLU A 210 31.66 -8.49 15.50
N GLU A 211 31.66 -7.48 14.62
CA GLU A 211 32.66 -6.40 14.61
C GLU A 211 32.32 -5.23 15.54
N MET A 212 31.04 -5.00 15.84
CA MET A 212 30.62 -3.95 16.77
C MET A 212 30.95 -4.29 18.23
N PRO A 213 31.28 -3.30 19.08
CA PRO A 213 31.41 -1.86 18.78
C PRO A 213 32.76 -1.43 18.15
N TYR A 214 33.69 -2.35 17.92
CA TYR A 214 35.06 -2.01 17.52
C TYR A 214 35.15 -1.40 16.12
N LEU A 215 34.35 -1.90 15.17
CA LEU A 215 34.45 -1.53 13.77
C LEU A 215 33.05 -1.29 13.16
N LEU A 216 32.93 -0.16 12.47
CA LEU A 216 31.77 0.24 11.70
C LEU A 216 32.20 0.39 10.23
N THR A 217 31.50 -0.27 9.30
CA THR A 217 31.83 -0.22 7.87
C THR A 217 30.81 0.58 7.08
N ASP A 218 31.25 1.30 6.03
CA ASP A 218 30.34 2.02 5.13
C ASP A 218 29.33 1.08 4.47
N LYS A 219 29.76 -0.17 4.22
CA LYS A 219 28.92 -1.25 3.74
C LYS A 219 27.76 -1.52 4.70
N ALA A 220 28.02 -1.67 6.00
CA ALA A 220 26.98 -1.89 7.01
C ALA A 220 26.02 -0.69 7.12
N ILE A 221 26.55 0.54 7.08
CA ILE A 221 25.75 1.78 7.07
C ILE A 221 24.84 1.82 5.84
N TRP A 222 25.36 1.47 4.66
CA TRP A 222 24.56 1.46 3.43
C TRP A 222 23.38 0.49 3.51
N PHE A 223 23.59 -0.73 4.03
CA PHE A 223 22.51 -1.69 4.22
C PHE A 223 21.50 -1.21 5.26
N PHE A 224 21.96 -0.56 6.33
CA PHE A 224 21.08 0.06 7.31
C PHE A 224 20.18 1.12 6.69
N GLU A 225 20.70 2.05 5.88
CA GLU A 225 19.88 3.10 5.27
C GLU A 225 18.80 2.54 4.32
N ASN A 226 19.13 1.48 3.56
CA ASN A 226 18.14 0.82 2.70
C ASN A 226 17.07 0.08 3.52
N PHE A 227 17.48 -0.66 4.54
CA PHE A 227 16.56 -1.33 5.47
C PHE A 227 15.64 -0.32 6.16
N ARG A 228 16.22 0.78 6.68
CA ARG A 228 15.50 1.88 7.33
C ARG A 228 14.47 2.49 6.40
N GLY A 229 14.82 2.68 5.13
CA GLY A 229 13.92 3.21 4.10
C GLY A 229 12.67 2.38 3.87
N VAL A 230 12.72 1.06 4.13
CA VAL A 230 11.56 0.17 4.07
C VAL A 230 10.86 0.07 5.42
N ALA A 231 11.59 -0.24 6.49
CA ALA A 231 11.01 -0.44 7.82
C ALA A 231 10.29 0.81 8.36
N GLY A 232 10.77 2.01 8.02
CA GLY A 232 10.14 3.29 8.38
C GLY A 232 9.10 3.80 7.37
N ASN A 233 8.81 3.05 6.30
CA ASN A 233 7.87 3.47 5.26
C ASN A 233 6.42 3.29 5.72
N SER A 234 5.56 4.28 5.49
CA SER A 234 4.13 4.21 5.84
C SER A 234 3.36 3.09 5.10
N LEU A 235 3.90 2.57 3.99
CA LEU A 235 3.33 1.45 3.25
C LEU A 235 3.77 0.09 3.80
N PHE A 236 4.85 0.04 4.59
CA PHE A 236 5.34 -1.21 5.17
C PHE A 236 4.51 -1.60 6.39
N SER A 237 3.88 -2.77 6.34
CA SER A 237 3.09 -3.31 7.44
C SER A 237 3.13 -4.83 7.46
N VAL A 238 3.09 -5.40 8.66
CA VAL A 238 3.11 -6.85 8.90
C VAL A 238 2.07 -7.16 9.96
N TYR A 239 1.18 -8.12 9.69
CA TYR A 239 0.12 -8.58 10.57
C TYR A 239 0.62 -9.54 11.63
N ASP A 240 1.60 -10.39 11.30
CA ASP A 240 2.26 -11.25 12.27
C ASP A 240 2.97 -10.41 13.36
N PRO A 241 2.51 -10.51 14.62
CA PRO A 241 3.02 -9.68 15.70
C PRO A 241 4.48 -10.02 16.06
N VAL A 242 4.91 -11.27 15.85
CA VAL A 242 6.28 -11.72 16.14
C VAL A 242 7.23 -11.10 15.13
N LEU A 243 6.89 -11.16 13.84
CA LEU A 243 7.66 -10.48 12.79
C LEU A 243 7.67 -8.97 13.00
N ARG A 244 6.51 -8.36 13.30
CA ARG A 244 6.42 -6.92 13.53
C ARG A 244 7.33 -6.47 14.66
N GLU A 245 7.25 -7.14 15.81
CA GLU A 245 8.09 -6.82 16.97
C GLU A 245 9.58 -7.04 16.68
N ALA A 246 9.92 -8.12 15.97
CA ALA A 246 11.30 -8.42 15.62
C ALA A 246 11.91 -7.40 14.64
N VAL A 247 11.13 -6.92 13.65
CA VAL A 247 11.55 -5.83 12.75
C VAL A 247 11.73 -4.53 13.52
N ASP A 248 10.78 -4.18 14.39
CA ASP A 248 10.89 -2.97 15.23
C ASP A 248 12.09 -3.06 16.18
N LYS A 249 12.39 -4.24 16.73
CA LYS A 249 13.57 -4.49 17.57
C LYS A 249 14.87 -4.35 16.76
N LEU A 250 14.95 -4.95 15.58
CA LEU A 250 16.12 -4.80 14.70
C LEU A 250 16.34 -3.33 14.33
N TYR A 251 15.28 -2.61 13.96
CA TYR A 251 15.35 -1.20 13.60
C TYR A 251 15.82 -0.30 14.74
N ARG A 252 15.23 -0.43 15.93
CA ARG A 252 15.62 0.36 17.10
C ARG A 252 17.02 -0.01 17.59
N GLY A 253 17.35 -1.30 17.60
CA GLY A 253 18.69 -1.78 17.96
C GLY A 253 19.76 -1.21 17.04
N TRP A 254 19.49 -1.18 15.73
CA TRP A 254 20.44 -0.64 14.76
C TRP A 254 20.58 0.88 14.87
N LEU A 255 19.48 1.62 15.07
CA LEU A 255 19.55 3.05 15.37
C LEU A 255 20.37 3.35 16.62
N ARG A 256 20.18 2.54 17.67
CA ARG A 256 20.94 2.66 18.93
C ARG A 256 22.42 2.32 18.72
N ALA A 257 22.73 1.29 17.93
CA ALA A 257 24.11 0.93 17.61
C ALA A 257 24.86 2.02 16.83
N LEU A 258 24.13 2.88 16.11
CA LEU A 258 24.68 3.99 15.33
C LEU A 258 24.52 5.37 16.01
N SER A 259 24.09 5.45 17.27
CA SER A 259 23.82 6.73 17.94
C SER A 259 25.06 7.48 18.42
N HIS A 260 26.24 6.89 18.25
CA HIS A 260 27.54 7.38 18.76
C HIS A 260 28.61 7.40 17.67
N ASP A 261 28.25 7.88 16.47
CA ASP A 261 29.17 7.95 15.33
C ASP A 261 30.39 8.83 15.62
N GLU A 262 30.25 9.83 16.50
CA GLU A 262 31.33 10.72 16.91
C GLU A 262 32.48 10.01 17.67
N GLN A 263 32.25 8.79 18.15
CA GLN A 263 33.26 7.98 18.86
C GLN A 263 34.18 7.19 17.92
N TYR A 264 33.84 7.12 16.64
CA TYR A 264 34.59 6.38 15.64
C TYR A 264 35.55 7.29 14.87
N HIS A 265 36.67 6.72 14.43
CA HIS A 265 37.64 7.42 13.57
C HIS A 265 37.85 6.66 12.26
N SER A 266 37.81 7.36 11.13
CA SER A 266 37.97 6.75 9.81
C SER A 266 39.36 6.17 9.61
N THR A 267 39.41 4.95 9.07
CA THR A 267 40.65 4.33 8.62
C THR A 267 41.23 5.06 7.39
N PRO A 268 42.52 4.90 7.06
CA PRO A 268 43.11 5.49 5.86
C PRO A 268 42.43 5.10 4.54
N SER A 269 41.68 3.98 4.54
CA SER A 269 40.91 3.54 3.39
C SER A 269 39.63 4.37 3.17
N GLY A 270 39.15 5.05 4.21
CA GLY A 270 37.87 5.76 4.22
C GLY A 270 36.63 4.86 4.33
N LYS A 271 36.75 3.55 4.10
CA LYS A 271 35.61 2.61 3.98
C LYS A 271 35.17 1.97 5.30
N SER A 272 35.88 2.27 6.39
CA SER A 272 35.62 1.70 7.71
C SER A 272 36.13 2.64 8.79
N HIS A 273 35.49 2.57 9.97
CA HIS A 273 35.68 3.47 11.09
C HIS A 273 35.85 2.65 12.37
N VAL A 274 36.85 3.00 13.19
CA VAL A 274 37.25 2.21 14.35
C VAL A 274 36.94 2.96 15.63
N PHE A 275 36.31 2.27 16.59
CA PHE A 275 36.18 2.74 17.96
C PHE A 275 37.43 2.30 18.73
N SER A 276 38.41 3.18 18.85
CA SER A 276 39.66 2.89 19.58
C SER A 276 40.11 4.06 20.46
N SER A 277 40.92 3.77 21.46
CA SER A 277 41.65 4.78 22.24
C SER A 277 43.07 4.93 21.70
N PRO A 278 43.65 6.14 21.74
CA PRO A 278 45.06 6.33 21.43
C PRO A 278 45.93 5.42 22.32
N GLY A 279 46.78 4.61 21.69
CA GLY A 279 47.74 3.74 22.38
C GLY A 279 47.11 2.68 23.29
N ASP A 280 45.93 2.16 22.93
CA ASP A 280 45.19 1.13 23.69
C ASP A 280 44.87 1.53 25.14
N MET A 281 44.80 2.84 25.41
CA MET A 281 44.41 3.34 26.73
C MET A 281 42.98 2.93 27.09
N PRO A 282 42.68 2.70 28.39
CA PRO A 282 41.32 2.42 28.84
C PRO A 282 40.32 3.49 28.37
N LEU A 283 39.07 3.08 28.12
CA LEU A 283 38.00 4.02 27.78
C LEU A 283 37.73 4.97 28.93
N THR A 284 37.45 6.24 28.62
CA THR A 284 36.92 7.18 29.61
C THR A 284 35.49 6.77 29.98
N ALA A 285 34.99 7.19 31.14
CA ALA A 285 33.63 6.84 31.58
C ALA A 285 32.54 7.20 30.56
N SER A 286 32.69 8.33 29.86
CA SER A 286 31.75 8.74 28.81
C SER A 286 31.82 7.82 27.58
N ARG A 287 33.03 7.40 27.18
CA ARG A 287 33.21 6.48 26.04
C ARG A 287 32.77 5.07 26.38
N GLN A 288 32.96 4.63 27.63
CA GLN A 288 32.44 3.36 28.12
C GLN A 288 30.90 3.35 28.07
N LYS A 289 30.26 4.45 28.46
CA LYS A 289 28.80 4.55 28.34
C LYS A 289 28.32 4.42 26.88
N ALA A 290 28.98 5.13 25.96
CA ALA A 290 28.68 5.02 24.53
C ALA A 290 28.90 3.59 24.00
N TRP A 291 29.99 2.94 24.45
CA TRP A 291 30.28 1.54 24.15
C TRP A 291 29.16 0.61 24.60
N ASP A 292 28.72 0.74 25.85
CA ASP A 292 27.65 -0.09 26.42
C ASP A 292 26.31 0.15 25.71
N GLU A 293 26.04 1.39 25.28
CA GLU A 293 24.84 1.72 24.50
C GLU A 293 24.88 1.10 23.10
N ILE A 294 26.03 1.15 22.40
CA ILE A 294 26.22 0.50 21.10
C ILE A 294 26.08 -1.02 21.25
N ASP A 295 26.73 -1.61 22.25
CA ASP A 295 26.70 -3.06 22.49
C ASP A 295 25.30 -3.54 22.85
N ALA A 296 24.53 -2.76 23.63
CA ALA A 296 23.12 -3.05 23.86
C ALA A 296 22.30 -3.02 22.56
N GLY A 297 22.53 -2.04 21.68
CA GLY A 297 21.92 -1.98 20.35
C GLY A 297 22.27 -3.21 19.49
N ARG A 298 23.53 -3.63 19.51
CA ARG A 298 24.04 -4.84 18.83
C ARG A 298 23.32 -6.11 19.31
N HIS A 299 23.06 -6.25 20.61
CA HIS A 299 22.28 -7.37 21.16
C HIS A 299 20.83 -7.33 20.67
N GLU A 300 20.16 -6.16 20.70
CA GLU A 300 18.80 -6.00 20.17
C GLU A 300 18.74 -6.36 18.68
N MET A 301 19.73 -5.94 17.88
CA MET A 301 19.85 -6.31 16.47
C MET A 301 19.98 -7.82 16.29
N ALA A 302 20.86 -8.47 17.04
CA ALA A 302 21.09 -9.92 16.96
C ALA A 302 19.81 -10.70 17.29
N GLU A 303 19.08 -10.31 18.32
CA GLU A 303 17.79 -10.90 18.66
C GLU A 303 16.74 -10.67 17.56
N GLY A 304 16.64 -9.44 17.04
CA GLY A 304 15.68 -9.07 16.02
C GLY A 304 15.89 -9.87 14.73
N ILE A 305 17.11 -9.90 14.20
CA ILE A 305 17.40 -10.64 12.97
C ILE A 305 17.25 -12.15 13.15
N THR A 306 17.64 -12.70 14.30
CA THR A 306 17.48 -14.13 14.60
C THR A 306 16.00 -14.50 14.59
N THR A 307 15.17 -13.73 15.31
CA THR A 307 13.72 -13.94 15.39
C THR A 307 13.07 -13.83 14.00
N ILE A 308 13.46 -12.84 13.19
CA ILE A 308 12.98 -12.73 11.80
C ILE A 308 13.34 -13.99 11.02
N LEU A 309 14.61 -14.40 11.01
CA LEU A 309 15.06 -15.54 10.22
C LEU A 309 14.40 -16.86 10.67
N GLU A 310 14.22 -17.07 11.97
CA GLU A 310 13.54 -18.24 12.52
C GLU A 310 12.06 -18.26 12.11
N ARG A 311 11.35 -17.15 12.30
CA ARG A 311 9.94 -17.03 11.93
C ARG A 311 9.72 -17.19 10.42
N LEU A 312 10.59 -16.61 9.61
CA LEU A 312 10.53 -16.76 8.16
C LEU A 312 10.75 -18.20 7.70
N ARG A 313 11.70 -18.92 8.31
CA ARG A 313 11.97 -20.32 7.97
C ARG A 313 10.86 -21.26 8.43
N ALA A 314 10.20 -20.95 9.55
CA ALA A 314 9.15 -21.78 10.11
C ALA A 314 7.82 -21.61 9.38
N ASP A 315 7.40 -20.35 9.20
CA ASP A 315 6.02 -20.04 8.83
C ASP A 315 5.89 -19.37 7.44
N TYR A 316 6.97 -18.80 6.90
CA TYR A 316 6.97 -18.06 5.62
C TYR A 316 7.91 -18.67 4.59
N ILE A 317 7.79 -19.98 4.37
CA ILE A 317 8.63 -20.76 3.46
C ILE A 317 8.64 -20.24 2.01
N GLU A 318 7.64 -19.46 1.63
CA GLU A 318 7.54 -18.80 0.33
C GLU A 318 8.64 -17.74 0.15
N ILE A 319 9.20 -17.21 1.25
CA ILE A 319 10.32 -16.26 1.21
C ILE A 319 11.63 -17.03 1.10
N ASN A 320 12.17 -17.07 -0.11
CA ASN A 320 13.50 -17.61 -0.34
C ASN A 320 14.57 -16.62 0.12
N ILE A 321 15.08 -16.81 1.34
CA ILE A 321 16.09 -15.96 1.98
C ILE A 321 17.38 -15.87 1.15
N LEU A 322 17.80 -16.96 0.50
CA LEU A 322 19.00 -16.93 -0.36
C LEU A 322 18.79 -15.98 -1.54
N ARG A 323 17.62 -16.04 -2.16
CA ARG A 323 17.28 -15.17 -3.29
C ARG A 323 17.20 -13.69 -2.89
N THR A 324 16.58 -13.38 -1.75
CA THR A 324 16.50 -11.99 -1.27
C THR A 324 17.88 -11.47 -0.86
N ASN A 325 18.71 -12.32 -0.25
CA ASN A 325 20.09 -12.00 0.08
C ASN A 325 20.93 -11.69 -1.18
N ASP A 326 20.82 -12.52 -2.22
CA ASP A 326 21.54 -12.30 -3.50
C ASP A 326 21.09 -11.00 -4.18
N ARG A 327 19.80 -10.67 -4.11
CA ARG A 327 19.28 -9.39 -4.62
C ARG A 327 19.87 -8.21 -3.85
N ALA A 328 19.81 -8.23 -2.52
CA ALA A 328 20.37 -7.20 -1.68
C ALA A 328 21.86 -6.97 -1.99
N TRP A 329 22.62 -8.06 -2.18
CA TRP A 329 24.03 -8.00 -2.55
C TRP A 329 24.26 -7.40 -3.94
N ASN A 330 23.50 -7.82 -4.95
CA ASN A 330 23.62 -7.30 -6.31
C ASN A 330 23.33 -5.80 -6.37
N VAL A 331 22.31 -5.32 -5.65
CA VAL A 331 22.00 -3.88 -5.58
C VAL A 331 23.16 -3.11 -4.96
N TYR A 332 23.79 -3.64 -3.90
CA TYR A 332 24.98 -3.03 -3.33
C TYR A 332 26.16 -3.00 -4.32
N CYS A 333 26.41 -4.09 -5.04
CA CYS A 333 27.46 -4.15 -6.06
C CYS A 333 27.21 -3.16 -7.22
N ASP A 334 25.95 -2.99 -7.65
CA ASP A 334 25.57 -1.97 -8.63
C ASP A 334 25.88 -0.56 -8.12
N PHE A 335 25.47 -0.27 -6.89
CA PHE A 335 25.76 1.00 -6.24
C PHE A 335 27.27 1.28 -6.16
N GLN A 336 28.09 0.30 -5.76
CA GLN A 336 29.54 0.46 -5.69
C GLN A 336 30.15 0.77 -7.07
N ARG A 337 29.71 0.06 -8.12
CA ARG A 337 30.16 0.31 -9.50
C ARG A 337 29.82 1.73 -9.96
N ASP A 338 28.62 2.21 -9.63
CA ASP A 338 28.18 3.56 -9.94
C ASP A 338 29.00 4.63 -9.20
N VAL A 339 29.32 4.41 -7.93
CA VAL A 339 30.18 5.30 -7.13
C VAL A 339 31.58 5.35 -7.72
N GLU A 340 32.18 4.20 -8.04
CA GLU A 340 33.52 4.12 -8.64
C GLU A 340 33.57 4.81 -10.02
N ALA A 341 32.51 4.67 -10.83
CA ALA A 341 32.42 5.32 -12.13
C ALA A 341 32.32 6.85 -12.03
N ARG A 342 31.65 7.37 -10.99
CA ARG A 342 31.49 8.82 -10.75
C ARG A 342 32.69 9.45 -10.05
N PHE A 343 33.39 8.68 -9.21
CA PHE A 343 34.51 9.15 -8.39
C PHE A 343 35.70 8.18 -8.47
N PRO A 344 36.39 8.09 -9.62
CA PRO A 344 37.53 7.19 -9.77
C PRO A 344 38.66 7.58 -8.80
N GLU A 345 39.19 6.62 -8.03
CA GLU A 345 40.30 6.88 -7.11
C GLU A 345 41.52 7.43 -7.87
N LEU A 346 42.09 8.54 -7.38
CA LEU A 346 43.34 9.07 -7.91
C LEU A 346 44.47 8.03 -7.72
N PRO A 347 45.33 7.79 -8.73
CA PRO A 347 46.36 6.77 -8.65
C PRO A 347 47.27 7.00 -7.44
N LYS A 348 47.45 5.96 -6.61
CA LYS A 348 48.33 5.97 -5.44
C LYS A 348 49.71 6.50 -5.85
N ARG A 349 50.13 7.65 -5.30
CA ARG A 349 51.48 8.21 -5.52
C ARG A 349 52.52 7.12 -5.23
N ARG A 350 53.23 6.67 -6.26
CA ARG A 350 54.38 5.76 -6.12
C ARG A 350 55.33 6.36 -5.06
N LYS A 351 55.55 5.64 -3.95
CA LYS A 351 56.61 5.98 -2.98
C LYS A 351 57.91 6.14 -3.77
N LYS A 352 58.44 7.37 -3.85
CA LYS A 352 59.79 7.60 -4.38
C LYS A 352 60.73 6.74 -3.53
N LYS A 353 61.33 5.71 -4.12
CA LYS A 353 62.47 5.02 -3.52
C LYS A 353 63.52 6.09 -3.24
N THR A 354 63.74 6.39 -1.97
CA THR A 354 64.93 7.09 -1.51
C THR A 354 66.13 6.28 -1.97
N LYS A 355 66.87 6.79 -2.96
CA LYS A 355 68.21 6.27 -3.25
C LYS A 355 69.10 6.66 -2.07
N LYS A 356 69.78 5.65 -1.51
CA LYS A 356 70.85 5.80 -0.52
C LYS A 356 71.94 6.71 -1.03
#